data_AF-A0A6I7YNW2-F1
#
_entry.id   AF-A0A6I7YNW2-F1
#
_cell.length_a   1.000
_cell.length_b   1.000
_cell.length_c   1.000
_cell.angle_alpha   90.00
_cell.angle_beta   90.00
_cell.angle_gamma   90.00
#
_symmetry.space_group_name_H-M   'P 1'
#
loop_
_entity.id
_entity.type
_entity.pdbx_description
1 polymer ?
#
loop_
_entity_poly.entity_id
_entity_poly.type
_entity_poly.pdbx_seq_one_letter_code
_entity_poly.pdbx_strand_id
1 'polypeptide(L)'
;MNDSAYSATALKNWCTSGGGTGDLTATKPTCTVDNVQQTTYFLSSGGGHTPYKEDWDVLQIDAGWCYKVHFIVDFGSDFTKTYDRRGTSAAYVKVSDNADAHVQAQSTSGCP
;
A
#
# COMPACT_ATOMS: atom_id res chain seq x y z
N MET A 1 -5.49 -0.64 -5.89
CA MET A 1 -5.87 -1.83 -6.67
C MET A 1 -4.95 -3.02 -6.34
N ASN A 2 -5.48 -4.23 -6.38
CA ASN A 2 -4.72 -5.47 -6.24
C ASN A 2 -4.87 -6.33 -7.50
N ASP A 3 -3.93 -6.15 -8.42
CA ASP A 3 -3.92 -6.85 -9.72
C ASP A 3 -3.20 -8.21 -9.63
N SER A 4 -2.62 -8.52 -8.47
CA SER A 4 -1.84 -9.73 -8.23
C SER A 4 -2.69 -10.95 -7.90
N ALA A 5 -2.07 -12.13 -7.89
CA ALA A 5 -2.70 -13.41 -7.58
C ALA A 5 -3.00 -13.64 -6.08
N TYR A 6 -2.51 -12.77 -5.18
CA TYR A 6 -2.65 -12.90 -3.73
C TYR A 6 -3.42 -11.73 -3.15
N SER A 7 -3.99 -11.86 -1.96
CA SER A 7 -4.65 -10.76 -1.27
C SER A 7 -3.66 -9.64 -0.91
N ALA A 8 -4.16 -8.42 -0.72
CA ALA A 8 -3.37 -7.30 -0.21
C ALA A 8 -4.16 -6.58 0.89
N THR A 9 -3.48 -5.73 1.66
CA THR A 9 -4.07 -5.03 2.79
C THR A 9 -3.87 -3.53 2.64
N ALA A 10 -4.97 -2.78 2.66
CA ALA A 10 -4.96 -1.32 2.70
C ALA A 10 -5.34 -0.81 4.10
N LEU A 11 -4.87 0.36 4.48
CA LEU A 11 -5.29 1.03 5.71
C LEU A 11 -5.74 2.47 5.40
N LYS A 12 -6.73 2.94 6.16
CA LYS A 12 -7.16 4.34 6.06
C LYS A 12 -6.12 5.28 6.63
N ASN A 13 -5.99 6.45 6.01
CA ASN A 13 -5.24 7.61 6.46
C ASN A 13 -3.73 7.37 6.66
N TRP A 14 -2.90 8.13 5.97
CA TRP A 14 -1.46 8.19 6.27
C TRP A 14 -1.17 9.28 7.30
N CYS A 15 -0.64 8.89 8.46
CA CYS A 15 -0.48 9.81 9.59
C CYS A 15 0.91 9.83 10.22
N THR A 16 1.89 9.28 9.51
CA THR A 16 3.30 9.61 9.76
C THR A 16 3.62 10.95 9.11
N SER A 17 4.31 11.83 9.83
CA SER A 17 4.63 13.17 9.30
C SER A 17 5.54 13.05 8.07
N GLY A 18 5.11 13.64 6.95
CA GLY A 18 5.87 13.65 5.70
C GLY A 18 5.76 12.36 4.88
N GLY A 19 6.68 12.22 3.93
CA GLY A 19 6.72 11.14 2.94
C GLY A 19 5.94 11.46 1.67
N GLY A 20 6.46 11.03 0.52
CA GLY A 20 5.79 11.00 -0.76
C GLY A 20 5.15 9.65 -1.04
N THR A 21 4.35 9.56 -2.11
CA THR A 21 3.84 8.29 -2.63
C THR A 21 5.00 7.30 -2.81
N GLY A 22 4.82 6.09 -2.31
CA GLY A 22 5.81 5.02 -2.39
C GLY A 22 6.88 5.03 -1.29
N ASP A 23 6.86 6.00 -0.37
CA ASP A 23 7.71 5.98 0.83
C ASP A 23 7.24 4.93 1.82
N LEU A 24 8.21 4.31 2.50
CA LEU A 24 8.02 3.14 3.36
C LEU A 24 8.34 3.49 4.82
N THR A 25 7.53 2.99 5.74
CA THR A 25 7.86 2.93 7.17
C THR A 25 7.66 1.52 7.72
N ALA A 26 8.49 1.12 8.70
CA ALA A 26 8.28 -0.13 9.44
C ALA A 26 7.27 0.03 10.60
N THR A 27 6.94 1.27 10.97
CA THR A 27 6.01 1.58 12.05
C THR A 27 4.60 1.66 11.51
N LYS A 28 3.68 0.82 12.01
CA LYS A 28 2.26 0.91 11.66
C LYS A 28 1.75 2.32 12.02
N PRO A 29 1.18 3.09 11.08
CA PRO A 29 0.57 4.36 11.44
C PRO A 29 -0.58 4.09 12.41
N THR A 30 -0.78 4.91 13.44
CA THR A 30 -1.91 4.77 14.37
C THR A 30 -2.48 6.14 14.65
N CYS A 31 -3.62 6.47 14.07
CA CYS A 31 -4.15 7.81 14.10
C CYS A 31 -5.66 7.86 13.85
N THR A 32 -6.19 9.05 14.09
CA THR A 32 -7.55 9.45 13.77
C THR A 32 -7.46 10.72 12.94
N VAL A 33 -8.05 10.71 11.74
CA VAL A 33 -8.20 11.90 10.86
C VAL A 33 -9.70 12.12 10.71
N ASP A 34 -10.18 13.36 10.90
CA ASP A 34 -11.61 13.71 10.83
C ASP A 34 -12.54 12.82 11.66
N ASN A 35 -12.09 12.42 12.86
CA ASN A 35 -12.77 11.47 13.76
C ASN A 35 -12.90 10.03 13.21
N VAL A 36 -12.22 9.72 12.10
CA VAL A 36 -12.11 8.36 11.55
C VAL A 36 -10.81 7.73 12.03
N GLN A 37 -10.93 6.75 12.92
CA GLN A 37 -9.79 5.94 13.34
C GLN A 37 -9.26 5.14 12.15
N GLN A 38 -7.94 4.97 12.07
CA GLN A 38 -7.34 4.05 11.11
C GLN A 38 -8.03 2.67 11.18
N THR A 39 -8.46 2.20 10.02
CA THR A 39 -9.04 0.86 9.83
C THR A 39 -8.32 0.15 8.70
N THR A 40 -8.50 -1.17 8.64
CA THR A 40 -7.88 -2.03 7.64
C THR A 40 -8.94 -2.54 6.67
N TYR A 41 -8.56 -2.68 5.40
CA TYR A 41 -9.38 -3.26 4.35
C TYR A 41 -8.61 -4.33 3.59
N PHE A 42 -9.27 -5.48 3.42
CA PHE A 42 -8.71 -6.61 2.71
C PHE A 42 -9.10 -6.54 1.24
N LEU A 43 -8.09 -6.48 0.36
CA LEU A 43 -8.25 -6.49 -1.07
C LEU A 43 -8.18 -7.94 -1.57
N SER A 44 -9.24 -8.42 -2.19
CA SER A 44 -9.22 -9.71 -2.88
C SER A 44 -8.15 -9.74 -3.97
N SER A 45 -7.64 -10.93 -4.28
CA SER A 45 -6.75 -11.11 -5.44
C SER A 45 -7.49 -10.85 -6.76
N GLY A 46 -6.73 -10.53 -7.81
CA GLY A 46 -7.24 -10.46 -9.18
C GLY A 46 -8.23 -9.33 -9.45
N GLY A 47 -8.01 -8.14 -8.87
CA GLY A 47 -8.79 -6.93 -9.14
C GLY A 47 -9.46 -6.31 -7.91
N GLY A 48 -9.14 -6.77 -6.69
CA GLY A 48 -9.67 -6.16 -5.47
C GLY A 48 -9.27 -4.69 -5.34
N HIS A 49 -10.20 -3.84 -4.91
CA HIS A 49 -9.98 -2.41 -4.82
C HIS A 49 -10.60 -1.82 -3.56
N THR A 50 -10.05 -0.69 -3.12
CA THR A 50 -10.64 0.09 -2.04
C THR A 50 -11.95 0.73 -2.52
N PRO A 51 -12.90 1.03 -1.63
CA PRO A 51 -14.09 1.79 -1.97
C PRO A 51 -13.74 3.15 -2.60
N TYR A 52 -14.55 3.58 -3.57
CA TYR A 52 -14.37 4.86 -4.26
C TYR A 52 -14.68 6.03 -3.32
N LYS A 53 -13.91 7.13 -3.45
CA LYS A 53 -14.03 8.36 -2.63
C LYS A 53 -13.84 8.13 -1.13
N GLU A 54 -12.97 7.18 -0.77
CA GLU A 54 -12.51 6.98 0.60
C GLU A 54 -11.00 7.10 0.69
N ASP A 55 -10.52 7.57 1.84
CA ASP A 55 -9.12 7.88 2.11
C ASP A 55 -8.34 6.63 2.52
N TRP A 56 -7.69 5.99 1.55
CA TRP A 56 -6.95 4.73 1.71
C TRP A 56 -5.47 4.90 1.37
N ASP A 57 -4.79 5.70 2.17
CA ASP A 57 -3.43 6.20 1.85
C ASP A 57 -2.30 5.26 2.23
N VAL A 58 -2.62 4.03 2.61
CA VAL A 58 -1.63 3.10 3.13
C VAL A 58 -1.80 1.74 2.49
N LEU A 59 -0.75 1.26 1.84
CA LEU A 59 -0.59 -0.14 1.45
C LEU A 59 0.31 -0.84 2.48
N GLN A 60 -0.16 -1.93 3.08
CA GLN A 60 0.69 -2.79 3.89
C GLN A 60 1.40 -3.81 3.00
N ILE A 61 2.71 -3.91 3.19
CA ILE A 61 3.55 -4.97 2.62
C ILE A 61 3.78 -6.00 3.73
N ASP A 62 3.24 -7.19 3.54
CA ASP A 62 3.25 -8.23 4.56
C ASP A 62 4.65 -8.76 4.88
N ALA A 63 4.85 -9.15 6.14
CA ALA A 63 6.07 -9.83 6.57
C ALA A 63 6.27 -11.12 5.75
N GLY A 64 7.49 -11.35 5.25
CA GLY A 64 7.79 -12.55 4.47
C GLY A 64 7.48 -12.45 2.98
N TRP A 65 7.02 -11.30 2.48
CA TRP A 65 6.66 -11.10 1.08
C TRP A 65 7.51 -10.05 0.37
N CYS A 66 7.61 -10.17 -0.95
CA CYS A 66 8.10 -9.14 -1.84
C CYS A 66 6.98 -8.71 -2.80
N TYR A 67 6.70 -7.41 -2.84
CA TYR A 67 5.62 -6.81 -3.63
C TYR A 67 6.20 -5.94 -4.74
N LYS A 68 5.66 -6.02 -5.94
CA LYS A 68 5.88 -5.06 -7.02
C LYS A 68 4.65 -4.19 -7.18
N VAL A 69 4.82 -2.89 -6.97
CA VAL A 69 3.72 -1.93 -6.93
C VAL A 69 3.95 -0.86 -7.97
N HIS A 70 2.97 -0.63 -8.82
CA HIS A 70 2.95 0.49 -9.76
C HIS A 70 2.10 1.61 -9.17
N PHE A 71 2.66 2.82 -9.15
CA PHE A 71 2.00 4.01 -8.67
C PHE A 71 1.62 4.86 -9.88
N ILE A 72 0.33 5.19 -9.96
CA ILE A 72 -0.20 6.19 -10.88
C ILE A 72 -0.32 7.46 -10.07
N VAL A 73 0.31 8.56 -10.52
CA VAL A 73 0.33 9.82 -9.75
C VAL A 73 -0.27 10.93 -10.58
N ASP A 74 -1.40 11.47 -10.14
CA ASP A 74 -2.06 12.58 -10.81
C ASP A 74 -1.11 13.79 -10.89
N PHE A 75 -0.95 14.29 -12.12
CA PHE A 75 -0.04 15.39 -12.46
C PHE A 75 1.45 15.10 -12.19
N GLY A 76 1.81 13.84 -11.93
CA GLY A 76 3.17 13.37 -11.74
C GLY A 76 3.59 12.37 -12.81
N SER A 77 4.74 11.75 -12.58
CA SER A 77 5.17 10.59 -13.37
C SER A 77 4.80 9.33 -12.62
N ASP A 78 4.17 8.41 -13.33
CA ASP A 78 3.95 7.06 -12.85
C ASP A 78 5.28 6.34 -12.66
N PHE A 79 5.36 5.45 -11.68
CA PHE A 79 6.58 4.69 -11.42
C PHE A 79 6.26 3.35 -10.77
N THR A 80 7.20 2.41 -10.87
CA THR A 80 7.09 1.09 -10.23
C THR A 80 8.18 0.93 -9.19
N LYS A 81 7.82 0.39 -8.02
CA LYS A 81 8.74 0.12 -6.93
C LYS A 81 8.49 -1.27 -6.36
N THR A 82 9.58 -1.94 -6.01
CA THR A 82 9.56 -3.25 -5.37
C THR A 82 9.87 -3.09 -3.87
N TYR A 83 9.04 -3.70 -3.03
CA TYR A 83 9.19 -3.71 -1.57
C TYR A 83 9.47 -5.12 -1.10
N ASP A 84 10.71 -5.38 -0.70
CA ASP A 84 11.12 -6.67 -0.16
C ASP A 84 11.05 -6.68 1.36
N ARG A 85 10.08 -7.44 1.89
CA ARG A 85 9.91 -7.69 3.33
C ARG A 85 10.16 -9.16 3.68
N ARG A 86 10.76 -9.94 2.79
CA ARG A 86 11.14 -11.34 3.07
C ARG A 86 12.16 -11.38 4.21
N GLY A 87 11.93 -12.23 5.20
CA GLY A 87 12.79 -12.33 6.39
C GLY A 87 12.73 -11.13 7.35
N THR A 88 11.78 -10.21 7.16
CA THR A 88 11.62 -9.01 8.01
C THR A 88 10.16 -8.82 8.45
N SER A 89 9.90 -7.81 9.27
CA SER A 89 8.53 -7.43 9.67
C SER A 89 7.74 -6.80 8.52
N ALA A 90 6.42 -6.70 8.68
CA ALA A 90 5.59 -5.92 7.78
C ALA A 90 6.04 -4.44 7.71
N ALA A 91 5.66 -3.76 6.65
CA ALA A 91 5.89 -2.34 6.47
C ALA A 91 4.71 -1.68 5.76
N TYR A 92 4.67 -0.36 5.81
CA TYR A 92 3.53 0.46 5.38
C TYR A 92 4.02 1.49 4.39
N VAL A 93 3.38 1.51 3.24
CA VAL A 93 3.74 2.34 2.11
C VAL A 93 2.69 3.42 1.94
N LYS A 94 3.14 4.67 1.83
CA LYS A 94 2.27 5.79 1.57
C LYS A 94 1.74 5.75 0.14
N VAL A 95 0.45 5.99 -0.01
CA VAL A 95 -0.25 6.26 -1.26
C VAL A 95 -0.90 7.61 -1.06
N SER A 96 -0.41 8.68 -1.70
CA SER A 96 -0.96 10.02 -1.44
C SER A 96 -2.35 10.17 -2.08
N ASP A 97 -3.14 11.15 -1.63
CA ASP A 97 -4.53 11.40 -2.07
C ASP A 97 -4.65 11.57 -3.60
N ASN A 98 -3.59 11.99 -4.25
CA ASN A 98 -3.48 12.18 -5.70
C ASN A 98 -2.80 11.00 -6.41
N ALA A 99 -2.79 9.81 -5.81
CA ALA A 99 -2.13 8.65 -6.37
C ALA A 99 -2.90 7.36 -6.14
N ASP A 100 -2.76 6.42 -7.08
CA ASP A 100 -3.25 5.06 -6.97
C ASP A 100 -2.07 4.07 -6.88
N ALA A 101 -2.18 3.08 -5.99
CA ALA A 101 -1.24 1.98 -5.91
C ALA A 101 -1.85 0.70 -6.50
N HIS A 102 -1.15 0.12 -7.47
CA HIS A 102 -1.49 -1.13 -8.13
C HIS A 102 -0.49 -2.22 -7.72
N VAL A 103 -0.94 -3.18 -6.90
CA VAL A 103 -0.12 -4.35 -6.56
C VAL A 103 -0.11 -5.29 -7.76
N GLN A 104 0.96 -5.25 -8.56
CA GLN A 104 1.06 -6.00 -9.82
C GLN A 104 1.47 -7.45 -9.58
N ALA A 105 2.36 -7.69 -8.63
CA ALA A 105 2.84 -9.02 -8.30
C ALA A 105 3.27 -9.11 -6.83
N GLN A 106 3.13 -10.31 -6.27
CA GLN A 106 3.63 -10.64 -4.94
C GLN A 106 4.28 -12.02 -4.97
N SER A 107 5.33 -12.22 -4.19
CA SER A 107 5.95 -13.54 -4.02
C SER A 107 6.68 -13.65 -2.68
N THR A 108 6.71 -14.86 -2.13
CA THR A 108 7.50 -15.21 -0.93
C THR A 108 8.86 -15.82 -1.29
N SER A 109 9.04 -16.32 -2.52
CA SER A 109 10.26 -17.01 -2.96
C SER A 109 11.29 -16.09 -3.64
N GLY A 110 10.83 -15.00 -4.27
CA GLY A 110 11.63 -14.10 -5.10
C GLY A 110 10.98 -12.72 -5.20
N CYS A 111 11.74 -11.69 -5.57
CA CYS A 111 11.12 -10.42 -5.94
C CYS A 111 10.74 -10.42 -7.43
N PRO A 112 9.47 -10.14 -7.77
CA PRO A 112 8.98 -10.04 -9.15
C PRO A 112 9.29 -8.67 -9.82
#